data_AF-A0A329M2L3-F1
#
_entry.id   AF-A0A329M2L3-F1
#
_cell.length_a   1.000
_cell.length_b   1.000
_cell.length_c   1.000
_cell.angle_alpha   90.00
_cell.angle_beta   90.00
_cell.angle_gamma   90.00
#
_symmetry.space_group_name_H-M   'P 1'
#
loop_
_entity.id
_entity.type
_entity.pdbx_description
1 polymer ?
#
loop_
_entity_poly.entity_id
_entity_poly.type
_entity_poly.pdbx_seq_one_letter_code
_entity_poly.pdbx_strand_id
1 'polypeptide(L)'
;MITAAITPAGIASGSPCDGAACVPNVTQNAVPNGPCLPRSRYDFGVDPVGNAFICLSAGSWVAAPPLVGVRTLGSRCSGQLSAQSPDGIAMLCEDGVWSWGPDIPR
;
A
#
# COMPACT_ATOMS: atom_id res chain seq x y z
N MET A 1 -46.95 23.35 -3.35
CA MET A 1 -45.73 22.77 -3.95
C MET A 1 -44.80 22.41 -2.81
N ILE A 2 -44.37 21.15 -2.69
CA ILE A 2 -43.55 20.68 -1.55
C ILE A 2 -42.10 20.63 -2.04
N THR A 3 -41.26 21.50 -1.51
CA THR A 3 -39.83 21.57 -1.86
C THR A 3 -39.06 20.60 -0.98
N ALA A 4 -38.55 19.51 -1.56
CA ALA A 4 -37.65 18.60 -0.85
C ALA A 4 -36.24 19.21 -0.81
N ALA A 5 -35.73 19.45 0.39
CA ALA A 5 -34.33 19.84 0.59
C ALA A 5 -33.44 18.60 0.44
N ILE A 6 -32.60 18.61 -0.59
CA ILE A 6 -31.58 17.58 -0.80
C ILE A 6 -30.39 17.97 0.09
N THR A 7 -30.19 17.27 1.20
CA THR A 7 -28.97 17.41 2.00
C THR A 7 -27.81 16.83 1.19
N PRO A 8 -26.74 17.61 0.91
CA PRO A 8 -25.55 17.05 0.29
C PRO A 8 -24.96 16.00 1.24
N ALA A 9 -24.75 14.78 0.71
CA ALA A 9 -23.98 13.76 1.41
C ALA A 9 -22.59 14.34 1.69
N GLY A 10 -22.23 14.47 2.96
CA GLY A 10 -20.89 14.89 3.35
C GLY A 10 -19.88 13.95 2.70
N ILE A 11 -18.92 14.50 1.97
CA ILE A 11 -17.76 13.77 1.48
C ILE A 11 -17.10 13.19 2.73
N ALA A 12 -17.15 11.87 2.90
CA ALA A 12 -16.38 11.22 3.94
C ALA A 12 -14.91 11.45 3.61
N SER A 13 -14.32 12.48 4.19
CA SER A 13 -12.88 12.66 4.25
C SER A 13 -12.35 11.48 5.06
N GLY A 14 -12.10 10.36 4.37
CA GLY A 14 -11.48 9.19 4.99
C GLY A 14 -10.22 9.66 5.69
N SER A 15 -10.07 9.28 6.96
CA SER A 15 -8.86 9.60 7.72
C SER A 15 -7.64 9.22 6.87
N PRO A 16 -6.59 10.06 6.82
CA PRO A 16 -5.42 9.75 6.01
C PRO A 16 -4.85 8.39 6.43
N CYS A 17 -4.54 7.55 5.45
CA CYS A 17 -3.98 6.24 5.72
C CYS A 17 -2.46 6.37 5.91
N ASP A 18 -2.03 6.42 7.17
CA ASP A 18 -0.65 6.69 7.59
C ASP A 18 0.00 5.51 8.35
N GLY A 19 -0.38 4.29 8.02
CA GLY A 19 0.28 3.09 8.55
C GLY A 19 -0.20 1.81 7.88
N ALA A 20 0.54 0.71 8.09
CA ALA A 20 0.23 -0.58 7.47
C ALA A 20 -1.21 -1.08 7.75
N ALA A 21 -1.75 -0.80 8.94
CA ALA A 21 -3.07 -1.28 9.37
C ALA A 21 -4.26 -0.73 8.55
N CYS A 22 -4.10 0.41 7.90
CA CYS A 22 -5.15 0.98 7.04
C CYS A 22 -4.95 0.66 5.55
N VAL A 23 -3.83 0.04 5.18
CA VAL A 23 -3.54 -0.28 3.78
C VAL A 23 -4.46 -1.42 3.33
N PRO A 24 -5.23 -1.23 2.24
CA PRO A 24 -6.12 -2.26 1.74
C PRO A 24 -5.37 -3.54 1.33
N ASN A 25 -5.99 -4.69 1.63
CA ASN A 25 -5.59 -6.00 1.12
C ASN A 25 -4.15 -6.41 1.46
N VAL A 26 -3.58 -5.90 2.55
CA VAL A 26 -2.30 -6.39 3.09
C VAL A 26 -2.47 -7.80 3.63
N THR A 27 -1.67 -8.72 3.11
CA THR A 27 -1.67 -10.12 3.54
C THR A 27 -1.11 -10.22 4.96
N GLN A 28 -1.85 -10.86 5.86
CA GLN A 28 -1.38 -11.09 7.23
C GLN A 28 -0.55 -12.36 7.33
N ASN A 29 0.37 -12.40 8.30
CA ASN A 29 1.25 -13.55 8.55
C ASN A 29 2.17 -13.89 7.36
N ALA A 30 2.69 -12.88 6.67
CA ALA A 30 3.73 -13.08 5.66
C ALA A 30 4.97 -13.69 6.31
N VAL A 31 5.52 -14.73 5.69
CA VAL A 31 6.71 -15.43 6.18
C VAL A 31 7.89 -15.05 5.29
N PRO A 32 9.01 -14.59 5.84
CA PRO A 32 10.21 -14.26 5.06
C PRO A 32 10.63 -15.42 4.15
N ASN A 33 10.83 -15.15 2.86
CA ASN A 33 11.15 -16.14 1.82
C ASN A 33 10.09 -17.25 1.64
N GLY A 34 8.96 -17.16 2.33
CA GLY A 34 7.84 -18.08 2.19
C GLY A 34 7.10 -17.87 0.86
N PRO A 35 6.30 -18.85 0.44
CA PRO A 35 5.54 -18.76 -0.80
C PRO A 35 4.46 -17.68 -0.73
N CYS A 36 4.20 -17.04 -1.86
CA CYS A 36 3.12 -16.09 -2.06
C CYS A 36 2.58 -16.19 -3.49
N LEU A 37 1.34 -15.73 -3.71
CA LEU A 37 0.76 -15.64 -5.05
C LEU A 37 1.10 -14.28 -5.66
N PRO A 38 1.91 -14.20 -6.74
CA PRO A 38 2.22 -12.93 -7.38
C PRO A 38 0.96 -12.24 -7.91
N ARG A 39 0.85 -10.93 -7.69
CA ARG A 39 -0.24 -10.09 -8.17
C ARG A 39 0.32 -8.77 -8.67
N SER A 40 -0.34 -8.16 -9.65
CA SER A 40 0.02 -6.82 -10.13
C SER A 40 -0.42 -5.68 -9.21
N ARG A 41 -1.26 -6.00 -8.22
CA ARG A 41 -1.79 -5.08 -7.20
C ARG A 41 -1.95 -5.84 -5.89
N TYR A 42 -1.92 -5.10 -4.79
CA TYR A 42 -2.13 -5.60 -3.44
C TYR A 42 -1.14 -6.71 -3.08
N ASP A 43 0.13 -6.48 -3.37
CA ASP A 43 1.25 -7.38 -3.22
C ASP A 43 1.99 -7.25 -1.89
N PHE A 44 1.51 -6.37 -1.00
CA PHE A 44 2.04 -6.26 0.36
C PHE A 44 1.57 -7.37 1.30
N GLY A 45 2.47 -7.77 2.18
CA GLY A 45 2.20 -8.58 3.35
C GLY A 45 2.88 -8.02 4.60
N VAL A 46 2.39 -8.41 5.77
CA VAL A 46 3.03 -8.13 7.07
C VAL A 46 3.13 -9.39 7.91
N ASP A 47 4.19 -9.50 8.70
CA ASP A 47 4.31 -10.53 9.73
C ASP A 47 3.64 -10.10 11.05
N PRO A 48 3.53 -11.00 12.06
CA PRO A 48 2.89 -10.68 13.33
C PRO A 48 3.54 -9.54 14.14
N VAL A 49 4.77 -9.14 13.83
CA VAL A 49 5.48 -8.05 14.52
C VAL A 49 5.51 -6.76 13.70
N GLY A 50 4.91 -6.77 12.50
CA GLY A 50 4.71 -5.59 11.66
C GLY A 50 5.82 -5.35 10.63
N ASN A 51 6.72 -6.32 10.39
CA ASN A 51 7.65 -6.21 9.27
C ASN A 51 6.88 -6.29 7.95
N ALA A 52 7.22 -5.44 6.99
CA ALA A 52 6.57 -5.39 5.69
C ALA A 52 7.31 -6.26 4.66
N PHE A 53 6.54 -6.86 3.75
CA PHE A 53 7.03 -7.70 2.67
C PHE A 53 6.30 -7.36 1.37
N ILE A 54 6.96 -7.58 0.24
CA ILE A 54 6.36 -7.55 -1.10
C ILE A 54 6.44 -8.95 -1.71
N CYS A 55 5.35 -9.40 -2.32
CA CYS A 55 5.32 -10.64 -3.08
C CYS A 55 5.86 -10.40 -4.49
N LEU A 56 7.08 -10.83 -4.76
CA LEU A 56 7.68 -10.66 -6.09
C LEU A 56 7.12 -11.66 -7.09
N SER A 57 7.39 -11.39 -8.38
CA SER A 57 7.03 -12.28 -9.50
C SER A 57 7.54 -13.73 -9.34
N ALA A 58 8.61 -13.93 -8.56
CA ALA A 58 9.14 -15.25 -8.22
C ALA A 58 8.25 -16.08 -7.27
N GLY A 59 7.17 -15.49 -6.72
CA GLY A 59 6.27 -16.18 -5.80
C GLY A 59 6.83 -16.33 -4.39
N SER A 60 7.72 -15.43 -3.98
CA SER A 60 8.31 -15.39 -2.64
C SER A 60 8.16 -14.01 -2.00
N TRP A 61 7.93 -14.01 -0.68
CA TRP A 61 7.95 -12.80 0.14
C TRP A 61 9.37 -12.28 0.31
N VAL A 62 9.61 -11.05 -0.11
CA VAL A 62 10.87 -10.33 0.10
C VAL A 62 10.65 -9.16 1.04
N ALA A 63 11.61 -8.94 1.95
CA ALA A 63 11.53 -7.85 2.92
C ALA A 63 11.43 -6.50 2.21
N ALA A 64 10.49 -5.67 2.65
CA ALA A 64 10.31 -4.31 2.18
C ALA A 64 10.63 -3.32 3.31
N PRO A 65 10.97 -2.06 2.98
CA PRO A 65 11.00 -1.01 3.99
C PRO A 65 9.62 -0.84 4.66
N PRO A 66 9.54 -0.18 5.84
CA PRO A 66 8.29 -0.03 6.58
C PRO A 66 7.14 0.49 5.71
N LEU A 67 5.99 -0.20 5.77
CA LEU A 67 4.78 0.17 5.03
C LEU A 67 4.04 1.31 5.76
N VAL A 68 4.12 2.52 5.20
CA VAL A 68 3.62 3.74 5.85
C VAL A 68 2.23 4.19 5.41
N GLY A 69 1.51 3.34 4.69
CA GLY A 69 0.13 3.62 4.29
C GLY A 69 -0.05 3.73 2.79
N VAL A 70 -1.00 4.58 2.41
CA VAL A 70 -1.34 4.86 1.00
C VAL A 70 -0.76 6.23 0.61
N ARG A 71 -0.10 6.31 -0.55
CA ARG A 71 0.58 7.51 -1.04
C ARG A 71 0.33 7.73 -2.52
N THR A 72 0.46 8.96 -2.98
CA THR A 72 0.33 9.31 -4.40
C THR A 72 1.67 9.16 -5.10
N LEU A 73 1.71 8.48 -6.25
CA LEU A 73 2.90 8.38 -7.09
C LEU A 73 3.48 9.78 -7.38
N GLY A 74 4.79 9.94 -7.30
CA GLY A 74 5.50 11.19 -7.57
C GLY A 74 5.37 12.25 -6.47
N SER A 75 4.56 12.02 -5.42
CA SER A 75 4.57 12.89 -4.25
C SER A 75 5.85 12.71 -3.44
N ARG A 76 6.21 13.73 -2.65
CA ARG A 76 7.45 13.74 -1.87
C ARG A 76 7.44 12.69 -0.76
N CYS A 77 8.60 12.13 -0.49
CA CYS A 77 8.84 11.21 0.60
C CYS A 77 10.27 11.41 1.16
N SER A 78 10.55 10.80 2.31
CA SER A 78 11.88 10.82 2.91
C SER A 78 12.13 9.53 3.67
N GLY A 79 13.38 9.06 3.63
CA GLY A 79 13.80 7.83 4.28
C GLY A 79 13.64 6.59 3.40
N GLN A 80 13.82 5.42 4.00
CA GLN A 80 13.65 4.12 3.35
C GLN A 80 12.29 3.58 3.77
N LEU A 81 11.26 3.87 2.96
CA LEU A 81 9.86 3.58 3.26
C LEU A 81 9.19 2.94 2.05
N SER A 82 8.12 2.20 2.30
CA SER A 82 7.23 1.66 1.26
C SER A 82 5.81 2.17 1.45
N ALA A 83 5.05 2.25 0.37
CA ALA A 83 3.65 2.66 0.39
C ALA A 83 2.88 1.95 -0.73
N GLN A 84 1.56 1.88 -0.59
CA GLN A 84 0.68 1.45 -1.66
C GLN A 84 0.10 2.67 -2.39
N SER A 85 -0.02 2.63 -3.72
CA SER A 85 -0.78 3.64 -4.45
C SER A 85 -2.29 3.49 -4.18
N PRO A 86 -3.13 4.51 -4.45
CA PRO A 86 -4.58 4.38 -4.31
C PRO A 86 -5.16 3.24 -5.16
N ASP A 87 -4.48 2.90 -6.26
CA ASP A 87 -4.87 1.79 -7.14
C ASP A 87 -4.29 0.44 -6.70
N GLY A 88 -3.59 0.36 -5.56
CA GLY A 88 -3.09 -0.88 -5.00
C GLY A 88 -1.69 -1.30 -5.45
N ILE A 89 -0.91 -0.47 -6.12
CA ILE A 89 0.43 -0.84 -6.62
C ILE A 89 1.48 -0.50 -5.56
N ALA A 90 2.41 -1.40 -5.25
CA ALA A 90 3.48 -1.10 -4.32
C ALA A 90 4.50 -0.09 -4.88
N MET A 91 4.94 0.79 -3.98
CA MET A 91 5.85 1.89 -4.23
C MET A 91 6.93 1.94 -3.17
N LEU A 92 8.09 2.42 -3.56
CA LEU A 92 9.21 2.73 -2.68
C LEU A 92 9.50 4.22 -2.70
N CYS A 93 10.05 4.72 -1.60
CA CYS A 93 10.60 6.06 -1.56
C CYS A 93 11.99 6.07 -2.18
N GLU A 94 12.09 6.58 -3.40
CA GLU A 94 13.32 6.62 -4.18
C GLU A 94 13.59 8.06 -4.61
N ASP A 95 14.82 8.54 -4.43
CA ASP A 95 15.22 9.92 -4.78
C ASP A 95 14.28 11.02 -4.23
N GLY A 96 13.67 10.76 -3.06
CA GLY A 96 12.76 11.69 -2.38
C GLY A 96 11.35 11.76 -2.98
N VAL A 97 10.99 10.84 -3.87
CA VAL A 97 9.65 10.71 -4.45
C VAL A 97 9.13 9.27 -4.37
N TRP A 98 7.82 9.12 -4.27
CA TRP A 98 7.20 7.80 -4.39
C TRP A 98 7.29 7.31 -5.83
N SER A 99 8.04 6.23 -6.03
CA SER A 99 8.26 5.58 -7.32
C SER A 99 7.74 4.15 -7.27
N TRP A 100 7.43 3.58 -8.43
CA TRP A 100 7.04 2.17 -8.51
C TRP A 100 8.18 1.29 -7.99
N GLY A 101 7.87 0.32 -7.13
CA GLY A 101 8.87 -0.63 -6.67
C GLY A 101 9.47 -1.42 -7.85
N PRO A 102 10.74 -1.85 -7.74
CA PRO A 102 11.32 -2.81 -8.69
C PRO A 102 10.60 -4.16 -8.57
N ASP A 103 10.55 -4.91 -9.68
CA ASP A 103 10.08 -6.31 -9.74
C ASP A 103 8.61 -6.59 -9.33
N ILE A 104 7.75 -5.56 -9.34
CA ILE A 104 6.29 -5.72 -9.26
C ILE A 104 5.82 -6.46 -10.52
N PRO A 105 5.09 -7.59 -10.41
CA PRO A 105 4.53 -8.28 -11.57
C PRO A 105 3.65 -7.30 -12.36
N ARG A 106 4.02 -7.00 -13.61
CA ARG A 106 3.24 -6.11 -14.48
C ARG A 106 2.46 -6.91 -15.51
#